data_AF-A0A6N7HBU2-F1
#
_entry.id   AF-A0A6N7HBU2-F1
#
_cell.length_a   1.000
_cell.length_b   1.000
_cell.length_c   1.000
_cell.angle_alpha   90.00
_cell.angle_beta   90.00
_cell.angle_gamma   90.00
#
_symmetry.space_group_name_H-M   'P 1'
#
loop_
_entity.id
_entity.type
_entity.pdbx_description
1 polymer ?
#
loop_
_entity_poly.entity_id
_entity_poly.type
_entity_poly.pdbx_seq_one_letter_code
_entity_poly.pdbx_strand_id
1 'polypeptide(L)'
;MAAERRNSHDLILLRRAMGRLDAVTTDDIDAMVRGNRQFHTAVWRASHNMSLIDLLERLDLHLVRYPASTLGTPGRWERSNGHHRAIVEAIEARDGDGAEKYAVTHFTEARDIRLSLFDESI
;
A
#
# COMPACT_ATOMS: atom_id res chain seq x y z
N MET A 1 1.99 -4.87 -14.76
CA MET A 1 1.92 -6.26 -14.19
C MET A 1 0.59 -6.62 -13.50
N ALA A 2 0.15 -5.96 -12.41
CA ALA A 2 -1.15 -6.31 -11.76
C ALA A 2 -2.37 -5.92 -12.63
N ALA A 3 -2.37 -4.70 -13.17
CA ALA A 3 -3.40 -4.20 -14.10
C ALA A 3 -3.58 -5.12 -15.33
N GLU A 4 -2.49 -5.68 -15.84
CA GLU A 4 -2.50 -6.62 -16.98
C GLU A 4 -2.99 -8.02 -16.61
N ARG A 5 -2.58 -8.57 -15.45
CA ARG A 5 -2.77 -9.99 -15.11
C ARG A 5 -3.94 -10.30 -14.18
N ARG A 6 -4.54 -9.28 -13.57
CA ARG A 6 -5.67 -9.45 -12.64
C ARG A 6 -6.82 -10.28 -13.26
N ASN A 7 -7.45 -11.09 -12.43
CA ASN A 7 -8.71 -11.79 -12.68
C ASN A 7 -9.86 -11.21 -11.81
N SER A 8 -11.07 -11.76 -11.92
CA SER A 8 -12.23 -11.29 -11.17
C SER A 8 -12.11 -11.49 -9.65
N HIS A 9 -11.49 -12.60 -9.22
CA HIS A 9 -11.25 -12.87 -7.81
C HIS A 9 -10.27 -11.86 -7.20
N ASP A 10 -9.23 -11.47 -7.93
CA ASP A 10 -8.29 -10.44 -7.48
C ASP A 10 -9.00 -9.10 -7.23
N LEU A 11 -9.90 -8.68 -8.12
CA LEU A 11 -10.66 -7.45 -7.95
C LEU A 11 -11.56 -7.49 -6.70
N ILE A 12 -12.19 -8.63 -6.43
CA ILE A 12 -12.98 -8.82 -5.19
C ILE A 12 -12.07 -8.68 -3.97
N LEU A 13 -10.90 -9.30 -3.97
CA LEU A 13 -9.95 -9.21 -2.86
C LEU A 13 -9.41 -7.80 -2.66
N LEU A 14 -9.10 -7.08 -3.73
CA LEU A 14 -8.63 -5.69 -3.70
C LEU A 14 -9.70 -4.76 -3.12
N ARG A 15 -10.95 -4.87 -3.59
CA ARG A 15 -12.07 -4.08 -3.04
C ARG A 15 -12.33 -4.40 -1.58
N ARG A 16 -12.25 -5.68 -1.19
CA ARG A 16 -12.37 -6.09 0.21
C ARG A 16 -11.21 -5.54 1.05
N ALA A 17 -10.00 -5.45 0.49
CA ALA A 17 -8.87 -4.85 1.17
C ALA A 17 -9.07 -3.35 1.38
N MET A 18 -9.55 -2.62 0.36
CA MET A 18 -9.95 -1.22 0.50
C MET A 18 -11.01 -1.02 1.57
N GLY A 19 -12.08 -1.82 1.56
CA GLY A 19 -13.13 -1.72 2.58
C GLY A 19 -12.64 -1.98 4.01
N ARG A 20 -11.59 -2.81 4.18
CA ARG A 20 -10.92 -2.97 5.49
C ARG A 20 -10.16 -1.71 5.90
N LEU A 21 -9.48 -1.05 4.97
CA LEU A 21 -8.79 0.22 5.25
C LEU A 21 -9.78 1.32 5.64
N ASP A 22 -10.90 1.43 4.92
CA ASP A 22 -11.93 2.43 5.20
C ASP A 22 -12.60 2.23 6.59
N ALA A 23 -12.58 0.99 7.12
CA ALA A 23 -13.16 0.65 8.42
C ALA A 23 -12.20 0.82 9.61
N VAL A 24 -10.91 1.11 9.37
CA VAL A 24 -9.93 1.32 10.44
C VAL A 24 -10.07 2.72 11.02
N THR A 25 -10.11 2.81 12.36
CA THR A 25 -10.09 4.07 13.08
C THR A 25 -8.68 4.64 13.13
N THR A 26 -8.54 5.97 13.06
CA THR A 26 -7.23 6.65 12.94
C THR A 26 -6.44 6.73 14.25
N ASP A 27 -7.00 6.23 15.35
CA ASP A 27 -6.36 6.12 16.66
C ASP A 27 -5.67 4.75 16.90
N ASP A 28 -5.93 3.74 16.06
CA ASP A 28 -5.29 2.42 16.13
C ASP A 28 -4.22 2.26 15.03
N ILE A 29 -3.00 2.75 15.33
CA ILE A 29 -1.85 2.67 14.40
C ILE A 29 -1.55 1.22 14.00
N ASP A 30 -1.70 0.26 14.92
CA ASP A 30 -1.42 -1.14 14.61
C ASP A 30 -2.45 -1.71 13.63
N ALA A 31 -3.73 -1.34 13.75
CA ALA A 31 -4.76 -1.69 12.77
C ALA A 31 -4.47 -1.04 11.41
N MET A 32 -4.03 0.22 11.39
CA MET A 32 -3.63 0.91 10.17
C MET A 32 -2.49 0.19 9.45
N VAL A 33 -1.44 -0.19 10.18
CA VAL A 33 -0.29 -0.95 9.65
C VAL A 33 -0.71 -2.31 9.13
N ARG A 34 -1.49 -3.08 9.91
CA ARG A 34 -2.00 -4.40 9.50
C ARG A 34 -2.86 -4.30 8.23
N GLY A 35 -3.78 -3.33 8.19
CA GLY A 35 -4.64 -3.09 7.03
C GLY A 35 -3.83 -2.73 5.79
N ASN A 36 -2.90 -1.76 5.91
CA ASN A 36 -2.02 -1.33 4.84
C ASN A 36 -1.20 -2.49 4.25
N ARG A 37 -0.64 -3.33 5.12
CA ARG A 37 0.12 -4.52 4.71
C ARG A 37 -0.75 -5.50 3.92
N GLN A 38 -1.94 -5.82 4.44
CA GLN A 38 -2.88 -6.71 3.75
C GLN A 38 -3.31 -6.17 2.39
N PHE A 39 -3.48 -4.85 2.27
CA PHE A 39 -3.77 -4.20 0.99
C PHE A 39 -2.63 -4.39 -0.01
N HIS A 40 -1.39 -4.06 0.38
CA HIS A 40 -0.24 -4.22 -0.50
C HIS A 40 -0.02 -5.67 -0.93
N THR A 41 -0.16 -6.64 -0.01
CA THR A 41 -0.09 -8.07 -0.35
C THR A 41 -1.14 -8.46 -1.38
N ALA A 42 -2.38 -7.94 -1.29
CA ALA A 42 -3.41 -8.21 -2.29
C ALA A 42 -3.04 -7.66 -3.68
N VAL A 43 -2.48 -6.44 -3.74
CA VAL A 43 -1.98 -5.85 -5.00
C VAL A 43 -0.85 -6.68 -5.60
N TRP A 44 0.11 -7.14 -4.80
CA TRP A 44 1.23 -7.95 -5.30
C TRP A 44 0.74 -9.29 -5.83
N ARG A 45 -0.19 -9.96 -5.12
CA ARG A 45 -0.77 -11.23 -5.57
C ARG A 45 -1.55 -11.11 -6.87
N ALA A 46 -2.23 -9.98 -7.10
CA ALA A 46 -2.90 -9.70 -8.37
C ALA A 46 -1.94 -9.60 -9.57
N SER A 47 -0.63 -9.47 -9.34
CA SER A 47 0.38 -9.54 -10.42
C SER A 47 0.61 -10.95 -10.95
N HIS A 48 0.19 -12.00 -10.24
CA HIS A 48 0.45 -13.41 -10.56
C HIS A 48 1.92 -13.70 -10.92
N ASN A 49 2.85 -12.96 -10.32
CA ASN A 49 4.28 -13.11 -10.53
C ASN A 49 4.95 -13.53 -9.21
N MET A 50 5.18 -14.83 -9.04
CA MET A 50 5.72 -15.40 -7.80
C MET A 50 7.08 -14.83 -7.41
N SER A 51 7.96 -14.54 -8.38
CA SER A 51 9.26 -13.93 -8.11
C SER A 51 9.11 -12.50 -7.58
N LEU A 52 8.18 -11.72 -8.12
CA LEU A 52 7.88 -10.38 -7.62
C LEU A 52 7.28 -10.45 -6.20
N ILE A 53 6.33 -11.36 -5.97
CA ILE A 53 5.65 -11.51 -4.68
C ILE A 53 6.67 -11.85 -3.59
N ASP A 54 7.54 -12.84 -3.80
CA ASP A 54 8.57 -13.23 -2.83
C ASP A 54 9.54 -12.07 -2.52
N LEU A 55 9.97 -11.34 -3.55
CA LEU A 55 10.85 -10.18 -3.37
C LEU A 55 10.21 -9.08 -2.52
N LEU A 56 8.95 -8.72 -2.83
CA LEU A 56 8.25 -7.64 -2.13
C LEU A 56 7.86 -8.02 -0.71
N GLU A 57 7.45 -9.26 -0.46
CA GLU A 57 7.15 -9.75 0.89
C GLU A 57 8.41 -9.75 1.78
N ARG A 58 9.57 -10.10 1.24
CA ARG A 58 10.86 -10.02 1.96
C ARG A 58 11.26 -8.58 2.25
N LEU A 59 11.16 -7.69 1.27
CA LEU A 59 11.46 -6.27 1.45
C LEU A 59 10.60 -5.66 2.55
N ASP A 60 9.31 -5.98 2.57
CA ASP A 60 8.35 -5.51 3.57
C ASP A 60 8.72 -5.96 5.00
N LEU A 61 9.25 -7.18 5.19
CA LEU A 61 9.76 -7.65 6.48
C LEU A 61 10.94 -6.83 7.02
N HIS A 62 11.72 -6.20 6.13
CA HIS A 62 12.77 -5.27 6.56
C HIS A 62 12.18 -3.92 6.95
N LEU A 63 11.17 -3.43 6.23
CA LEU A 63 10.52 -2.15 6.48
C LEU A 63 9.70 -2.12 7.78
N VAL A 64 9.15 -3.25 8.23
CA VAL A 64 8.39 -3.31 9.49
C VAL A 64 9.28 -3.15 10.74
N ARG A 65 10.61 -3.26 10.61
CA ARG A 65 11.54 -3.12 11.75
C ARG A 65 11.80 -1.68 12.18
N TYR A 66 11.34 -0.70 11.40
CA TYR A 66 11.47 0.70 11.80
C TYR A 66 10.52 1.01 12.97
N PRO A 67 11.00 1.71 14.01
CA PRO A 67 10.27 1.87 15.27
C PRO A 67 8.98 2.69 15.15
N ALA A 68 8.84 3.53 14.12
CA ALA A 68 7.65 4.33 13.87
C ALA A 68 7.10 4.09 12.46
N SER A 69 5.79 3.80 12.36
CA SER A 69 5.09 3.79 11.09
C SER A 69 4.85 5.21 10.61
N THR A 70 5.09 5.47 9.32
CA THR A 70 4.77 6.76 8.71
C THR A 70 3.27 7.04 8.70
N LEU A 71 2.43 6.02 8.89
CA LEU A 71 0.97 6.16 8.91
C LEU A 71 0.48 6.92 10.15
N GLY A 72 1.28 6.99 11.23
CA GLY A 72 0.96 7.79 12.41
C GLY A 72 1.16 9.30 12.22
N THR A 73 1.80 9.71 11.12
CA THR A 73 1.98 11.14 10.80
C THR A 73 0.63 11.78 10.44
N PRO A 74 0.30 12.99 10.98
CA PRO A 74 -0.96 13.65 10.71
C PRO A 74 -1.33 13.75 9.22
N GLY A 75 -2.56 13.38 8.90
CA GLY A 75 -3.10 13.38 7.53
C GLY A 75 -2.52 12.32 6.59
N ARG A 76 -1.51 11.53 7.00
CA ARG A 76 -0.92 10.52 6.11
C ARG A 76 -1.89 9.38 5.80
N TRP A 77 -2.69 8.94 6.76
CA TRP A 77 -3.65 7.86 6.57
C TRP A 77 -4.62 8.15 5.42
N GLU A 78 -5.23 9.33 5.43
CA GLU A 78 -6.20 9.75 4.43
C GLU A 78 -5.56 9.84 3.03
N ARG A 79 -4.38 10.46 2.91
CA ARG A 79 -3.64 10.51 1.63
C ARG A 79 -3.25 9.12 1.13
N SER A 80 -2.75 8.26 2.02
CA SER A 80 -2.41 6.87 1.71
C SER A 80 -3.61 6.11 1.14
N ASN A 81 -4.78 6.19 1.80
CA ASN A 81 -5.99 5.52 1.35
C ASN A 81 -6.52 6.13 0.03
N GLY A 82 -6.32 7.42 -0.20
CA GLY A 82 -6.57 8.07 -1.49
C GLY A 82 -5.73 7.44 -2.61
N HIS A 83 -4.43 7.27 -2.39
CA HIS A 83 -3.55 6.60 -3.36
C HIS A 83 -3.91 5.13 -3.56
N HIS A 84 -4.23 4.40 -2.50
CA HIS A 84 -4.67 3.00 -2.59
C HIS A 84 -5.92 2.85 -3.46
N ARG A 85 -6.89 3.74 -3.31
CA ARG A 85 -8.11 3.76 -4.13
C ARG A 85 -7.78 4.01 -5.61
N ALA A 86 -6.94 5.00 -5.90
CA ALA A 86 -6.50 5.30 -7.26
C ALA A 86 -5.73 4.12 -7.90
N ILE A 87 -4.92 3.39 -7.12
CA ILE A 87 -4.24 2.16 -7.58
C ILE A 87 -5.28 1.08 -7.94
N VAL A 88 -6.29 0.85 -7.09
CA VAL A 88 -7.32 -0.16 -7.35
C VAL A 88 -8.14 0.20 -8.59
N GLU A 89 -8.52 1.46 -8.75
CA GLU A 89 -9.23 1.97 -9.92
C GLU A 89 -8.42 1.75 -11.21
N ALA A 90 -7.12 2.07 -11.20
CA ALA A 90 -6.24 1.84 -12.33
C ALA A 90 -6.07 0.34 -12.65
N ILE A 91 -5.89 -0.51 -11.64
CA ILE A 91 -5.82 -1.98 -11.82
C ILE A 91 -7.12 -2.53 -12.40
N GLU A 92 -8.27 -2.03 -11.93
CA GLU A 92 -9.58 -2.41 -12.44
C GLU A 92 -9.75 -2.03 -13.92
N ALA A 93 -9.36 -0.81 -14.28
CA ALA A 93 -9.37 -0.29 -15.64
C ALA A 93 -8.30 -0.93 -16.56
N ARG A 94 -7.43 -1.78 -16.02
CA ARG A 94 -6.23 -2.33 -16.71
C ARG A 94 -5.26 -1.24 -17.18
N ASP A 95 -5.25 -0.11 -16.49
CA ASP A 95 -4.31 0.98 -16.69
C ASP A 95 -3.02 0.71 -15.90
N GLY A 96 -2.03 0.14 -16.59
CA GLY A 96 -0.73 -0.17 -16.01
C GLY A 96 0.05 1.07 -15.60
N ASP A 97 0.07 2.08 -16.48
CA ASP A 97 0.82 3.32 -16.29
C ASP A 97 0.23 4.15 -15.13
N GLY A 98 -1.10 4.23 -15.05
CA GLY A 98 -1.78 4.86 -13.92
C GLY A 98 -1.50 4.17 -12.60
N ALA A 99 -1.57 2.83 -12.57
CA ALA A 99 -1.27 2.06 -11.36
C ALA A 99 0.18 2.26 -10.89
N GLU A 100 1.13 2.28 -11.82
CA GLU A 100 2.54 2.58 -11.52
C GLU A 100 2.70 3.99 -10.97
N LYS A 101 2.15 5.00 -11.66
CA LYS A 101 2.23 6.40 -11.23
C LYS A 101 1.75 6.58 -9.78
N TYR A 102 0.58 6.06 -9.43
CA TYR A 102 0.04 6.19 -8.08
C TYR A 102 0.85 5.39 -7.05
N ALA A 103 1.39 4.23 -7.41
CA ALA A 103 2.27 3.47 -6.54
C ALA A 103 3.57 4.22 -6.25
N VAL A 104 4.20 4.81 -7.28
CA VAL A 104 5.40 5.63 -7.13
C VAL A 104 5.14 6.83 -6.22
N THR A 105 4.05 7.57 -6.41
CA THR A 105 3.67 8.68 -5.54
C THR A 105 3.51 8.21 -4.09
N HIS A 106 2.76 7.13 -3.86
CA HIS A 106 2.51 6.56 -2.53
C HIS A 106 3.80 6.22 -1.76
N PHE A 107 4.75 5.54 -2.43
CA PHE A 107 6.02 5.16 -1.81
C PHE A 107 7.00 6.32 -1.68
N THR A 108 6.95 7.30 -2.58
CA THR A 108 7.74 8.55 -2.48
C THR A 108 7.35 9.34 -1.23
N GLU A 109 6.05 9.55 -1.00
CA GLU A 109 5.59 10.20 0.24
C GLU A 109 5.96 9.39 1.49
N ALA A 110 5.93 8.05 1.41
CA ALA A 110 6.36 7.19 2.50
C ALA A 110 7.83 7.39 2.85
N ARG A 111 8.69 7.46 1.84
CA ARG A 111 10.11 7.70 1.99
C ARG A 111 10.35 9.08 2.60
N ASP A 112 9.73 10.12 2.07
CA ASP A 112 10.02 11.51 2.47
C ASP A 112 9.60 11.77 3.93
N ILE A 113 8.43 11.27 4.35
CA ILE A 113 8.01 11.33 5.76
C ILE A 113 8.98 10.54 6.65
N ARG A 114 9.50 9.41 6.17
CA ARG A 114 10.44 8.64 6.98
C ARG A 114 11.77 9.36 7.17
N LEU A 115 12.27 10.02 6.13
CA LEU A 115 13.47 10.84 6.22
C LEU A 115 13.29 11.99 7.22
N SER A 116 12.14 12.68 7.19
CA SER A 116 11.86 13.75 8.15
C SER A 116 11.78 13.25 9.59
N LEU A 117 11.20 12.08 9.84
CA LEU A 117 11.17 11.47 11.17
C LEU A 117 12.58 11.15 11.70
N PHE A 118 13.52 10.77 10.83
CA PHE A 118 14.91 10.57 11.24
C PHE A 118 15.63 11.88 11.57
N ASP A 119 15.39 12.93 10.80
CA ASP A 119 15.98 14.25 11.05
C ASP A 119 15.50 14.83 12.40
N GLU A 120 14.25 14.58 12.79
CA GLU A 120 13.68 14.99 14.09
C GLU A 120 14.17 14.12 15.27
N SER A 121 14.77 12.95 15.00
CA SER A 121 15.26 12.02 16.01
C SER A 121 16.73 12.26 16.41
N ILE A 122 17.39 13.24 15.79
CA ILE A 122 18.79 13.64 16.01
C ILE A 122 18.81 14.95 16.81
#